data_AF-A0A399Q488-F1
#
_entry.id   AF-A0A399Q488-F1
#
_cell.length_a   1.000
_cell.length_b   1.000
_cell.length_c   1.000
_cell.angle_alpha   90.00
_cell.angle_beta   90.00
_cell.angle_gamma   90.00
#
_symmetry.space_group_name_H-M   'P 1'
#
loop_
_entity.id
_entity.type
_entity.pdbx_description
1 polymer ?
#
loop_
_entity_poly.entity_id
_entity_poly.type
_entity_poly.pdbx_seq_one_letter_code
_entity_poly.pdbx_strand_id
1 'polypeptide(L)'
;MADEPTPNPEDEFRRMLERFLGADGQIDPDKLAGAAGLPQDPEMVRQLLAQLQGALANTGDGVDWKVAREGARQLAAAEQTQVTAAASAPLDQAFQVAALWLDEVTYVSQLTVAPRLITRAQWTELTMPVWTQLAEPVALSIADSLTEVLQQNAPEEMQGMVAGAGRMVRNLGGTLFAMQLGQVVGQLSTEVVSGGDVGIPLLDDQQAALLPQNVQAFGEGIDVSDDQVQIYLAVRELAHARLFRHARWLRLQLISSITEFAKGVHIDTDRLESLAEGFDPSNPEELRQAMVDGSLIPPKTDAQLAALA
;
A
#
# COMPACT_ATOMS: atom_id res chain seq x y z
N MET A 1 45.30 23.98 39.45
CA MET A 1 44.05 23.61 38.77
C MET A 1 44.26 22.19 38.28
N ALA A 2 43.46 21.24 38.75
CA ALA A 2 43.59 19.82 38.41
C ALA A 2 42.73 19.53 37.17
N ASP A 3 43.30 18.81 36.21
CA ASP A 3 42.61 18.29 35.02
C ASP A 3 41.46 17.36 35.43
N GLU A 4 40.24 17.64 34.96
CA GLU A 4 39.14 16.69 34.97
C GLU A 4 39.29 15.74 33.76
N PRO A 5 39.19 14.42 33.95
CA PRO A 5 39.30 13.48 32.84
C PRO A 5 38.01 13.48 32.01
N THR A 6 38.15 13.65 30.70
CA THR A 6 37.08 13.49 29.71
C THR A 6 36.46 12.08 29.79
N PRO A 7 35.12 11.93 29.76
CA PRO A 7 34.46 10.62 29.83
C PRO A 7 34.77 9.75 28.61
N ASN A 8 35.03 8.46 28.84
CA ASN A 8 35.22 7.45 27.79
C ASN A 8 33.87 7.11 27.12
N PRO A 9 33.74 7.15 25.78
CA PRO A 9 32.53 6.79 25.04
C PRO A 9 31.98 5.39 25.37
N GLU A 10 32.85 4.44 25.70
CA GLU A 10 32.44 3.09 26.10
C GLU A 10 31.66 3.08 27.43
N ASP A 11 32.01 3.98 28.35
CA ASP A 11 31.33 4.12 29.64
C ASP A 11 29.96 4.80 29.49
N GLU A 12 29.77 5.61 28.46
CA GLU A 12 28.47 6.20 28.13
C GLU A 12 27.53 5.16 27.49
N PHE A 13 28.05 4.37 26.54
CA PHE A 13 27.31 3.30 25.90
C PHE A 13 26.89 2.21 26.91
N ARG A 14 27.79 1.84 27.82
CA ARG A 14 27.49 0.88 28.90
C ARG A 14 26.41 1.41 29.85
N ARG A 15 26.49 2.69 30.23
CA ARG A 15 25.46 3.35 31.06
C ARG A 15 24.12 3.47 30.35
N MET A 16 24.12 3.65 29.03
CA MET A 16 22.92 3.64 28.20
C MET A 16 22.28 2.25 28.20
N LEU A 17 23.07 1.19 28.00
CA LEU A 17 22.60 -0.20 28.04
C LEU A 17 22.07 -0.58 29.43
N GLU A 18 22.73 -0.18 30.51
CA GLU A 18 22.28 -0.40 31.89
C GLU A 18 20.96 0.34 32.19
N ARG A 19 20.77 1.54 31.62
CA ARG A 19 19.48 2.25 31.71
C ARG A 19 18.37 1.56 30.94
N PHE A 20 18.69 0.92 29.82
CA PHE A 20 17.73 0.30 28.92
C PHE A 20 17.29 -1.09 29.40
N LEU A 21 18.21 -1.86 29.99
CA LEU A 21 17.97 -3.25 30.42
C LEU A 21 17.52 -3.38 31.88
N GLY A 22 17.52 -2.30 32.65
CA GLY A 22 17.19 -2.33 34.09
C GLY A 22 18.20 -3.13 34.92
N ALA A 23 18.17 -2.98 36.24
CA ALA A 23 19.10 -3.66 37.15
C ALA A 23 18.98 -5.20 37.12
N ASP A 24 17.86 -5.72 36.58
CA ASP A 24 17.53 -7.15 36.56
C ASP A 24 17.53 -7.76 35.13
N GLY A 25 17.98 -7.01 34.11
CA GLY A 25 18.05 -7.50 32.72
C GLY A 25 16.69 -7.71 32.04
N GLN A 26 15.61 -7.22 32.64
CA GLN A 26 14.27 -7.23 32.06
C GLN A 26 13.95 -5.85 31.47
N ILE A 27 13.55 -5.84 30.21
CA ILE A 27 13.20 -4.62 29.50
C ILE A 27 11.87 -4.10 30.08
N ASP A 28 11.93 -2.92 30.69
CA ASP A 28 10.80 -2.24 31.31
C ASP A 28 9.91 -1.61 30.21
N PRO A 29 8.69 -2.16 29.95
CA PRO A 29 7.84 -1.73 28.84
C PRO A 29 7.38 -0.28 28.96
N ASP A 30 7.25 0.26 30.18
CA ASP A 30 6.85 1.65 30.41
C ASP A 30 7.99 2.62 30.03
N LYS A 31 9.25 2.18 30.12
CA LYS A 31 10.42 2.98 29.73
C LYS A 31 10.75 2.88 28.25
N LEU A 32 10.46 1.75 27.61
CA LEU A 32 10.49 1.63 26.15
C LEU A 32 9.51 2.62 25.49
N ALA A 33 8.30 2.75 26.04
CA ALA A 33 7.29 3.66 25.52
C ALA A 33 7.74 5.13 25.57
N GLY A 34 8.36 5.53 26.70
CA GLY A 34 8.90 6.89 26.87
C GLY A 34 10.14 7.21 26.04
N ALA A 35 11.01 6.23 25.77
CA ALA A 35 12.24 6.43 25.00
C ALA A 35 12.05 6.34 23.48
N ALA A 36 11.01 5.63 23.01
CA ALA A 36 10.72 5.45 21.58
C ALA A 36 9.70 6.44 21.01
N GLY A 37 9.28 7.45 21.79
CA GLY A 37 8.25 8.42 21.38
C GLY A 37 6.88 7.78 21.14
N LEU A 38 6.62 6.61 21.72
CA LEU A 38 5.39 5.88 21.50
C LEU A 38 4.24 6.48 22.31
N PRO A 39 2.99 6.47 21.79
CA PRO A 39 1.86 7.06 22.48
C PRO A 39 1.57 6.38 23.83
N GLN A 40 1.20 7.17 24.85
CA GLN A 40 0.96 6.70 26.24
C GLN A 40 -0.33 5.88 26.41
N ASP A 41 -1.04 5.53 25.34
CA ASP A 41 -2.27 4.74 25.42
C ASP A 41 -1.91 3.24 25.57
N PRO A 42 -2.20 2.61 26.73
CA PRO A 42 -1.85 1.23 26.99
C PRO A 42 -2.53 0.24 26.04
N GLU A 43 -3.72 0.55 25.52
CA GLU A 43 -4.41 -0.32 24.56
C GLU A 43 -3.75 -0.25 23.19
N MET A 44 -3.32 0.95 22.78
CA MET A 44 -2.64 1.14 21.51
C MET A 44 -1.24 0.50 21.51
N VAL A 45 -0.54 0.56 22.64
CA VAL A 45 0.73 -0.17 22.85
C VAL A 45 0.51 -1.67 22.78
N ARG A 46 -0.55 -2.22 23.39
CA ARG A 46 -0.88 -3.66 23.28
C ARG A 46 -1.19 -4.06 21.85
N GLN A 47 -1.93 -3.24 21.10
CA GLN A 47 -2.26 -3.51 19.71
C GLN A 47 -1.01 -3.47 18.83
N LEU A 48 -0.11 -2.51 19.06
CA LEU A 48 1.18 -2.42 18.37
C LEU A 48 2.09 -3.61 18.71
N LEU A 49 2.17 -4.02 19.98
CA LEU A 49 2.93 -5.18 20.42
C LEU A 49 2.39 -6.49 19.83
N ALA A 50 1.06 -6.65 19.75
CA ALA A 50 0.43 -7.81 19.12
C ALA A 50 0.74 -7.87 17.62
N GLN A 51 0.73 -6.72 16.92
CA GLN A 51 1.14 -6.63 15.52
C GLN A 51 2.65 -6.94 15.34
N LEU A 52 3.52 -6.41 16.21
CA LEU A 52 4.96 -6.67 16.19
C LEU A 52 5.29 -8.15 16.44
N GLN A 53 4.63 -8.78 17.41
CA GLN A 53 4.76 -10.22 17.67
C GLN A 53 4.29 -11.05 16.47
N GLY A 54 3.20 -10.64 15.80
CA GLY A 54 2.74 -11.24 14.55
C GLY A 54 3.78 -11.14 13.43
N ALA A 55 4.41 -9.97 13.28
CA ALA A 55 5.46 -9.73 12.29
C ALA A 55 6.75 -10.54 12.58
N LEU A 56 7.13 -10.67 13.86
CA LEU A 56 8.29 -11.46 14.30
C LEU A 56 8.06 -12.98 14.20
N ALA A 57 6.82 -13.43 14.40
CA ALA A 57 6.43 -14.83 14.23
C ALA A 57 6.34 -15.24 12.75
N ASN A 58 6.19 -14.26 11.85
CA ASN A 58 6.21 -14.48 10.41
C ASN A 58 7.66 -14.53 9.92
N THR A 59 8.26 -15.72 10.01
CA THR A 59 9.64 -16.00 9.55
C THR A 59 9.76 -16.25 8.05
N GLY A 60 8.69 -16.01 7.28
CA GLY A 60 8.71 -16.12 5.83
C GLY A 60 9.51 -14.99 5.18
N ASP A 61 10.20 -15.30 4.07
CA ASP A 61 10.69 -14.26 3.16
C ASP A 61 9.49 -13.62 2.47
N GLY A 62 9.23 -12.34 2.71
CA GLY A 62 8.22 -11.56 2.01
C GLY A 62 7.42 -10.60 2.89
N VAL A 63 6.64 -9.74 2.22
CA VAL A 63 5.76 -8.75 2.88
C VAL A 63 4.46 -9.42 3.32
N ASP A 64 4.03 -9.21 4.57
CA ASP A 64 2.72 -9.71 5.05
C ASP A 64 1.57 -8.82 4.58
N TRP A 65 1.02 -9.14 3.42
CA TRP A 65 -0.12 -8.43 2.83
C TRP A 65 -1.45 -8.65 3.55
N LYS A 66 -1.53 -9.53 4.56
CA LYS A 66 -2.78 -9.72 5.32
C LYS A 66 -3.18 -8.45 6.06
N VAL A 67 -2.20 -7.70 6.58
CA VAL A 67 -2.44 -6.44 7.27
C VAL A 67 -3.03 -5.40 6.31
N ALA A 68 -2.53 -5.34 5.06
CA ALA A 68 -3.09 -4.50 4.01
C ALA A 68 -4.56 -4.83 3.72
N ARG A 69 -4.86 -6.12 3.56
CA ARG A 69 -6.21 -6.61 3.25
C ARG A 69 -7.20 -6.29 4.36
N GLU A 70 -6.84 -6.56 5.61
CA GLU A 70 -7.71 -6.31 6.76
C GLU A 70 -7.92 -4.81 6.97
N GLY A 71 -6.85 -4.01 6.90
CA GLY A 71 -6.93 -2.55 7.03
C GLY A 71 -7.83 -1.93 5.95
N ALA A 72 -7.66 -2.35 4.68
CA ALA A 72 -8.50 -1.88 3.58
C ALA A 72 -9.96 -2.25 3.78
N ARG A 73 -10.23 -3.50 4.17
CA ARG A 73 -11.58 -3.99 4.43
C ARG A 73 -12.25 -3.23 5.58
N GLN A 74 -11.55 -3.03 6.68
CA GLN A 74 -12.07 -2.31 7.85
C GLN A 74 -12.43 -0.86 7.49
N LEU A 75 -11.53 -0.16 6.79
CA LEU A 75 -11.76 1.22 6.36
C LEU A 75 -12.93 1.30 5.38
N ALA A 76 -12.97 0.42 4.37
CA ALA A 76 -14.05 0.36 3.39
C ALA A 76 -15.42 0.06 4.01
N ALA A 77 -15.46 -0.75 5.08
CA ALA A 77 -16.68 -1.16 5.74
C ALA A 77 -17.27 -0.10 6.68
N ALA A 78 -16.51 0.92 7.09
CA ALA A 78 -16.91 1.87 8.13
C ALA A 78 -18.24 2.60 7.82
N GLU A 79 -18.42 3.03 6.57
CA GLU A 79 -19.62 3.74 6.10
C GLU A 79 -20.34 2.97 4.97
N GLN A 80 -20.06 1.67 4.85
CA GLN A 80 -20.65 0.86 3.79
C GLN A 80 -22.14 0.61 4.04
N THR A 81 -22.94 0.72 2.98
CA THR A 81 -24.31 0.19 2.96
C THR A 81 -24.37 -1.16 2.23
N GLN A 82 -25.32 -2.00 2.61
CA GLN A 82 -25.56 -3.27 1.93
C GLN A 82 -26.25 -3.03 0.59
N VAL A 83 -25.90 -3.83 -0.42
CA VAL A 83 -26.59 -3.81 -1.71
C VAL A 83 -28.02 -4.35 -1.53
N THR A 84 -29.01 -3.49 -1.74
CA THR A 84 -30.43 -3.84 -1.63
C THR A 84 -31.02 -4.17 -3.01
N ALA A 85 -32.08 -4.97 -3.05
CA ALA A 85 -32.78 -5.28 -4.31
C ALA A 85 -33.29 -4.02 -5.03
N ALA A 86 -33.72 -3.00 -4.27
CA ALA A 86 -34.19 -1.73 -4.82
C ALA A 86 -33.05 -0.93 -5.49
N ALA A 87 -31.85 -0.98 -4.93
CA ALA A 87 -30.65 -0.37 -5.54
C ALA A 87 -30.12 -1.19 -6.72
N SER A 88 -30.28 -2.53 -6.69
CA SER A 88 -29.80 -3.42 -7.74
C SER A 88 -30.60 -3.34 -9.03
N ALA A 89 -31.92 -3.35 -8.96
CA ALA A 89 -32.76 -3.51 -10.15
C ALA A 89 -32.52 -2.45 -11.25
N PRO A 90 -32.38 -1.14 -10.95
CA PRO A 90 -32.07 -0.14 -11.96
C PRO A 90 -30.69 -0.33 -12.60
N LEU A 91 -29.68 -0.71 -11.82
CA LEU A 91 -28.31 -0.96 -12.30
C LEU A 91 -28.23 -2.21 -13.16
N ASP A 92 -28.96 -3.27 -12.81
CA ASP A 92 -29.06 -4.48 -13.62
C ASP A 92 -29.71 -4.17 -14.97
N GLN A 93 -30.75 -3.32 -14.99
CA GLN A 93 -31.35 -2.83 -16.23
C GLN A 93 -30.38 -1.95 -17.03
N ALA A 94 -29.64 -1.07 -16.37
CA ALA A 94 -28.63 -0.22 -17.00
C ALA A 94 -27.54 -1.07 -17.70
N PHE A 95 -27.08 -2.15 -17.07
CA PHE A 95 -26.16 -3.10 -17.70
C PHE A 95 -26.74 -3.76 -18.96
N GLN A 96 -28.03 -4.13 -18.96
CA GLN A 96 -28.67 -4.70 -20.14
C GLN A 96 -28.72 -3.70 -21.29
N VAL A 97 -29.13 -2.45 -21.02
CA VAL A 97 -29.17 -1.37 -22.02
C VAL A 97 -27.76 -1.08 -22.54
N ALA A 98 -26.79 -0.94 -21.63
CA ALA A 98 -25.40 -0.69 -21.97
C ALA A 98 -24.80 -1.80 -22.86
N ALA A 99 -25.12 -3.06 -22.57
CA ALA A 99 -24.66 -4.18 -23.38
C ALA A 99 -25.20 -4.12 -24.82
N LEU A 100 -26.49 -3.80 -24.99
CA LEU A 100 -27.11 -3.65 -26.31
C LEU A 100 -26.51 -2.49 -27.09
N TRP A 101 -26.28 -1.34 -26.44
CA TRP A 101 -25.64 -0.19 -27.09
C TRP A 101 -24.22 -0.50 -27.53
N LEU A 102 -23.43 -1.18 -26.68
CA LEU A 102 -22.07 -1.57 -27.03
C LEU A 102 -22.03 -2.58 -28.18
N ASP A 103 -23.01 -3.47 -28.30
CA ASP A 103 -23.06 -4.43 -29.41
C ASP A 103 -23.29 -3.76 -30.77
N GLU A 104 -24.01 -2.64 -30.79
CA GLU A 104 -24.27 -1.89 -32.01
C GLU A 104 -23.03 -1.16 -32.52
N VAL A 105 -22.17 -0.69 -31.61
CA VAL A 105 -21.04 0.20 -31.94
C VAL A 105 -19.66 -0.45 -31.80
N THR A 106 -19.57 -1.68 -31.30
CA THR A 106 -18.28 -2.37 -31.10
C THR A 106 -18.27 -3.78 -31.72
N TYR A 107 -17.10 -4.21 -32.19
CA TYR A 107 -16.86 -5.58 -32.66
C TYR A 107 -16.32 -6.51 -31.55
N VAL A 108 -16.26 -6.03 -30.31
CA VAL A 108 -15.71 -6.76 -29.18
C VAL A 108 -16.80 -7.58 -28.50
N SER A 109 -16.62 -8.90 -28.48
CA SER A 109 -17.59 -9.84 -27.93
C SER A 109 -17.98 -9.53 -26.48
N GLN A 110 -19.27 -9.72 -26.17
CA GLN A 110 -19.82 -9.58 -24.82
C GLN A 110 -19.09 -10.43 -23.78
N LEU A 111 -19.17 -10.01 -22.51
CA LEU A 111 -18.71 -10.80 -21.37
C LEU A 111 -19.50 -12.11 -21.25
N THR A 112 -18.86 -13.18 -20.76
CA THR A 112 -19.53 -14.47 -20.53
C THR A 112 -20.06 -14.62 -19.10
N VAL A 113 -19.78 -13.64 -18.24
CA VAL A 113 -20.23 -13.60 -16.85
C VAL A 113 -21.08 -12.36 -16.64
N ALA A 114 -22.07 -12.47 -15.76
CA ALA A 114 -22.91 -11.32 -15.41
C ALA A 114 -22.07 -10.26 -14.66
N PRO A 115 -22.29 -8.97 -14.94
CA PRO A 115 -21.75 -7.91 -14.12
C PRO A 115 -22.20 -8.05 -12.66
N ARG A 116 -21.36 -7.60 -11.72
CA ARG A 116 -21.64 -7.68 -10.29
C ARG A 116 -21.95 -6.30 -9.73
N LEU A 117 -22.87 -6.27 -8.77
CA LEU A 117 -23.09 -5.13 -7.90
C LEU A 117 -22.45 -5.47 -6.56
N ILE A 118 -21.42 -4.72 -6.19
CA ILE A 118 -20.56 -5.04 -5.06
C ILE A 118 -20.51 -3.90 -4.05
N THR A 119 -20.22 -4.22 -2.81
CA THR A 119 -19.98 -3.22 -1.76
C THR A 119 -18.53 -2.72 -1.81
N ARG A 120 -18.23 -1.64 -1.08
CA ARG A 120 -16.86 -1.10 -0.92
C ARG A 120 -15.87 -2.15 -0.39
N ALA A 121 -16.25 -2.89 0.66
CA ALA A 121 -15.44 -3.96 1.22
C ALA A 121 -15.24 -5.14 0.24
N GLN A 122 -16.25 -5.48 -0.57
CA GLN A 122 -16.07 -6.48 -1.62
C GLN A 122 -15.13 -5.99 -2.71
N TRP A 123 -15.19 -4.71 -3.07
CA TRP A 123 -14.24 -4.13 -4.03
C TRP A 123 -12.80 -4.20 -3.51
N THR A 124 -12.55 -3.84 -2.24
CA THR A 124 -11.19 -3.96 -1.68
C THR A 124 -10.71 -5.40 -1.67
N GLU A 125 -11.55 -6.36 -1.28
CA GLU A 125 -11.20 -7.79 -1.30
C GLU A 125 -10.86 -8.31 -2.69
N LEU A 126 -11.70 -7.99 -3.68
CA LEU A 126 -11.55 -8.49 -5.05
C LEU A 126 -10.36 -7.86 -5.77
N THR A 127 -10.02 -6.61 -5.46
CA THR A 127 -8.94 -5.89 -6.14
C THR A 127 -7.58 -6.02 -5.45
N MET A 128 -7.55 -6.34 -4.15
CA MET A 128 -6.31 -6.44 -3.36
C MET A 128 -5.23 -7.33 -4.00
N PRO A 129 -5.53 -8.51 -4.59
CA PRO A 129 -4.50 -9.34 -5.21
C PRO A 129 -3.68 -8.61 -6.28
N VAL A 130 -4.34 -7.81 -7.12
CA VAL A 130 -3.67 -7.03 -8.17
C VAL A 130 -2.89 -5.86 -7.56
N TRP A 131 -3.47 -5.18 -6.57
CA TRP A 131 -2.75 -4.13 -5.83
C TRP A 131 -1.46 -4.65 -5.19
N THR A 132 -1.51 -5.82 -4.54
CA THR A 132 -0.31 -6.43 -3.95
C THR A 132 0.72 -6.80 -5.01
N GLN A 133 0.28 -7.32 -6.16
CA GLN A 133 1.19 -7.65 -7.26
C GLN A 133 1.91 -6.41 -7.82
N LEU A 134 1.21 -5.28 -7.92
CA LEU A 134 1.78 -4.03 -8.43
C LEU A 134 2.70 -3.36 -7.40
N ALA A 135 2.38 -3.48 -6.12
CA ALA A 135 3.06 -2.75 -5.06
C ALA A 135 4.26 -3.52 -4.47
N GLU A 136 4.26 -4.85 -4.55
CA GLU A 136 5.33 -5.70 -4.03
C GLU A 136 6.74 -5.37 -4.59
N PRO A 137 6.93 -5.18 -5.91
CA PRO A 137 8.25 -4.82 -6.43
C PRO A 137 8.78 -3.49 -5.88
N VAL A 138 7.89 -2.52 -5.64
CA VAL A 138 8.26 -1.21 -5.06
C VAL A 138 8.67 -1.37 -3.60
N ALA A 139 7.87 -2.12 -2.82
CA ALA A 139 8.13 -2.37 -1.41
C ALA A 139 9.49 -3.06 -1.19
N LEU A 140 9.82 -4.03 -2.05
CA LEU A 140 11.11 -4.74 -1.99
C LEU A 140 12.27 -3.84 -2.42
N SER A 141 12.12 -3.05 -3.49
CA SER A 141 13.21 -2.21 -4.01
C SER A 141 13.71 -1.16 -3.02
N ILE A 142 12.80 -0.53 -2.27
CA ILE A 142 13.16 0.46 -1.23
C ILE A 142 14.00 -0.21 -0.15
N ALA A 143 13.57 -1.37 0.34
CA ALA A 143 14.25 -2.02 1.43
C ALA A 143 15.57 -2.70 1.02
N ASP A 144 15.67 -3.17 -0.22
CA ASP A 144 16.93 -3.63 -0.81
C ASP A 144 17.92 -2.48 -0.99
N SER A 145 17.46 -1.30 -1.46
CA SER A 145 18.30 -0.10 -1.58
C SER A 145 18.89 0.33 -0.23
N LEU A 146 18.06 0.38 0.83
CA LEU A 146 18.55 0.70 2.18
C LEU A 146 19.57 -0.33 2.69
N THR A 147 19.33 -1.61 2.42
CA THR A 147 20.24 -2.68 2.83
C THR A 147 21.58 -2.58 2.09
N GLU A 148 21.56 -2.27 0.80
CA GLU A 148 22.75 -2.09 -0.02
C GLU A 148 23.62 -0.93 0.50
N VAL A 149 23.02 0.23 0.79
CA VAL A 149 23.72 1.39 1.36
C VAL A 149 24.40 1.03 2.69
N LEU A 150 23.68 0.32 3.57
CA LEU A 150 24.23 -0.10 4.86
C LEU A 150 25.39 -1.11 4.69
N GLN A 151 25.31 -2.00 3.71
CA GLN A 151 26.37 -2.97 3.42
C GLN A 151 27.61 -2.31 2.85
N GLN A 152 27.45 -1.33 1.95
CA GLN A 152 28.56 -0.61 1.33
C GLN A 152 29.34 0.25 2.33
N ASN A 153 28.66 0.79 3.35
CA ASN A 153 29.26 1.66 4.37
C ASN A 153 29.72 0.92 5.64
N ALA A 154 29.44 -0.38 5.78
CA ALA A 154 29.79 -1.13 6.98
C ALA A 154 31.21 -1.74 6.94
N PRO A 155 31.94 -1.75 8.07
CA PRO A 155 33.20 -2.48 8.19
C PRO A 155 33.04 -3.97 7.89
N GLU A 156 34.09 -4.61 7.36
CA GLU A 156 34.07 -6.04 6.99
C GLU A 156 33.68 -6.95 8.16
N GLU A 157 34.05 -6.60 9.40
CA GLU A 157 33.70 -7.41 10.58
C GLU A 157 32.20 -7.38 10.91
N MET A 158 31.46 -6.36 10.42
CA MET A 158 30.05 -6.15 10.72
C MET A 158 29.10 -6.63 9.62
N GLN A 159 29.60 -7.11 8.48
CA GLN A 159 28.75 -7.50 7.34
C GLN A 159 27.70 -8.56 7.70
N GLY A 160 28.05 -9.55 8.53
CA GLY A 160 27.09 -10.56 8.99
C GLY A 160 25.95 -10.00 9.85
N MET A 161 26.26 -8.98 10.66
CA MET A 161 25.28 -8.26 11.48
C MET A 161 24.38 -7.38 10.61
N VAL A 162 24.96 -6.66 9.65
CA VAL A 162 24.23 -5.81 8.69
C VAL A 162 23.30 -6.64 7.80
N ALA A 163 23.72 -7.83 7.37
CA ALA A 163 22.84 -8.73 6.63
C ALA A 163 21.64 -9.22 7.45
N GLY A 164 21.82 -9.42 8.77
CA GLY A 164 20.74 -9.72 9.70
C GLY A 164 19.78 -8.55 9.90
N ALA A 165 20.34 -7.34 10.10
CA ALA A 165 19.57 -6.11 10.21
C ALA A 165 18.80 -5.78 8.93
N GLY A 166 19.38 -6.01 7.75
CA GLY A 166 18.72 -5.80 6.46
C GLY A 166 17.46 -6.65 6.28
N ARG A 167 17.47 -7.91 6.71
CA ARG A 167 16.24 -8.74 6.73
C ARG A 167 15.17 -8.17 7.64
N MET A 168 15.56 -7.68 8.82
CA MET A 168 14.62 -7.05 9.76
C MET A 168 14.03 -5.75 9.18
N VAL A 169 14.87 -4.91 8.57
CA VAL A 169 14.46 -3.67 7.90
C VAL A 169 13.53 -3.97 6.73
N ARG A 170 13.81 -5.00 5.92
CA ARG A 170 12.91 -5.47 4.86
C ARG A 170 11.54 -5.87 5.38
N ASN A 171 11.48 -6.69 6.43
CA ASN A 171 10.21 -7.15 6.98
C ASN A 171 9.41 -6.01 7.61
N LEU A 172 10.07 -5.11 8.34
CA LEU A 172 9.43 -3.94 8.95
C LEU A 172 8.95 -2.95 7.89
N GLY A 173 9.83 -2.56 6.96
CA GLY A 173 9.51 -1.64 5.86
C GLY A 173 8.39 -2.19 4.98
N GLY A 174 8.44 -3.48 4.64
CA GLY A 174 7.37 -4.16 3.94
C GLY A 174 6.03 -4.10 4.68
N THR A 175 6.02 -4.34 5.99
CA THR A 175 4.80 -4.29 6.81
C THR A 175 4.21 -2.87 6.86
N LEU A 176 5.05 -1.84 7.05
CA LEU A 176 4.60 -0.44 7.02
C LEU A 176 4.01 -0.07 5.66
N PHE A 177 4.67 -0.49 4.58
CA PHE A 177 4.19 -0.28 3.23
C PHE A 177 2.86 -1.01 2.96
N ALA A 178 2.71 -2.24 3.44
CA ALA A 178 1.47 -3.00 3.36
C ALA A 178 0.32 -2.29 4.09
N MET A 179 0.57 -1.74 5.29
CA MET A 179 -0.43 -0.94 5.99
C MET A 179 -0.87 0.29 5.18
N GLN A 180 0.09 1.01 4.58
CA GLN A 180 -0.20 2.16 3.74
C GLN A 180 -1.02 1.77 2.50
N LEU A 181 -0.64 0.69 1.83
CA LEU A 181 -1.42 0.15 0.71
C LEU A 181 -2.85 -0.14 1.14
N GLY A 182 -3.04 -0.77 2.30
CA GLY A 182 -4.35 -1.04 2.87
C GLY A 182 -5.18 0.22 3.07
N GLN A 183 -4.59 1.27 3.66
CA GLN A 183 -5.27 2.56 3.84
C GLN A 183 -5.67 3.20 2.50
N VAL A 184 -4.75 3.25 1.54
CA VAL A 184 -5.01 3.84 0.21
C VAL A 184 -6.12 3.08 -0.52
N VAL A 185 -6.04 1.75 -0.57
CA VAL A 185 -7.06 0.92 -1.24
C VAL A 185 -8.42 1.02 -0.52
N GLY A 186 -8.41 1.07 0.82
CA GLY A 186 -9.62 1.31 1.61
C GLY A 186 -10.26 2.67 1.31
N GLN A 187 -9.46 3.74 1.20
CA GLN A 187 -9.95 5.07 0.83
C GLN A 187 -10.45 5.11 -0.62
N LEU A 188 -9.69 4.56 -1.58
CA LEU A 188 -10.11 4.48 -2.98
C LEU A 188 -11.47 3.80 -3.14
N SER A 189 -11.78 2.80 -2.31
CA SER A 189 -13.08 2.11 -2.34
C SER A 189 -14.27 3.02 -2.07
N THR A 190 -14.08 4.19 -1.44
CA THR A 190 -15.15 5.18 -1.21
C THR A 190 -15.35 6.13 -2.38
N GLU A 191 -14.37 6.23 -3.28
CA GLU A 191 -14.33 7.16 -4.42
C GLU A 191 -14.70 6.48 -5.75
N VAL A 192 -14.29 5.23 -5.95
CA VAL A 192 -14.55 4.48 -7.19
C VAL A 192 -16.03 4.08 -7.31
N VAL A 193 -16.62 4.27 -8.48
CA VAL A 193 -17.98 3.82 -8.81
C VAL A 193 -17.98 2.45 -9.51
N SER A 194 -16.84 2.02 -10.06
CA SER A 194 -16.73 0.78 -10.84
C SER A 194 -15.46 -0.04 -10.54
N GLY A 195 -15.43 -1.28 -11.05
CA GLY A 195 -14.24 -2.14 -11.04
C GLY A 195 -13.10 -1.60 -11.92
N GLY A 196 -13.42 -0.95 -13.03
CA GLY A 196 -12.48 -0.42 -14.02
C GLY A 196 -12.11 1.05 -13.89
N ASP A 197 -12.60 1.77 -12.86
CA ASP A 197 -12.40 3.23 -12.74
C ASP A 197 -10.94 3.67 -12.67
N VAL A 198 -10.09 2.83 -12.10
CA VAL A 198 -8.65 3.08 -11.96
C VAL A 198 -7.91 2.91 -13.29
N GLY A 199 -8.56 2.38 -14.33
CA GLY A 199 -7.97 2.13 -15.65
C GLY A 199 -7.05 0.91 -15.71
N ILE A 200 -6.91 0.19 -14.60
CA ILE A 200 -6.18 -1.08 -14.47
C ILE A 200 -7.22 -2.20 -14.31
N PRO A 201 -7.04 -3.38 -14.93
CA PRO A 201 -7.94 -4.52 -14.76
C PRO A 201 -7.73 -5.17 -13.39
N LEU A 202 -8.25 -4.54 -12.34
CA LEU A 202 -8.07 -4.97 -10.96
C LEU A 202 -8.90 -6.21 -10.59
N LEU A 203 -10.01 -6.44 -11.28
CA LEU A 203 -10.86 -7.61 -11.08
C LEU A 203 -10.37 -8.81 -11.91
N ASP A 204 -10.93 -9.98 -11.59
CA ASP A 204 -10.75 -11.20 -12.37
C ASP A 204 -11.20 -11.02 -13.82
N ASP A 205 -10.62 -11.85 -14.69
CA ASP A 205 -10.92 -11.81 -16.12
C ASP A 205 -12.42 -11.87 -16.38
N GLN A 206 -12.89 -10.98 -17.26
CA GLN A 206 -14.29 -10.86 -17.70
C GLN A 206 -15.26 -10.28 -16.68
N GLN A 207 -14.83 -9.92 -15.47
CA GLN A 207 -15.73 -9.36 -14.46
C GLN A 207 -15.88 -7.85 -14.63
N ALA A 208 -17.11 -7.42 -14.91
CA ALA A 208 -17.54 -6.03 -14.76
C ALA A 208 -18.17 -5.84 -13.37
N ALA A 209 -17.97 -4.71 -12.71
CA ALA A 209 -18.67 -4.39 -11.47
C ALA A 209 -18.96 -2.91 -11.27
N LEU A 210 -20.08 -2.62 -10.61
CA LEU A 210 -20.42 -1.29 -10.09
C LEU A 210 -20.63 -1.34 -8.57
N LEU A 211 -20.39 -0.21 -7.90
CA LEU A 211 -20.64 -0.03 -6.47
C LEU A 211 -21.92 0.82 -6.30
N PRO A 212 -23.10 0.22 -6.02
CA PRO A 212 -24.37 0.96 -6.01
C PRO A 212 -24.37 2.19 -5.11
N GLN A 213 -23.77 2.08 -3.92
CA GLN A 213 -23.62 3.20 -2.98
C GLN A 213 -22.87 4.38 -3.60
N ASN A 214 -21.76 4.11 -4.31
CA ASN A 214 -20.92 5.15 -4.88
C ASN A 214 -21.51 5.70 -6.18
N VAL A 215 -22.19 4.85 -6.98
CA VAL A 215 -22.95 5.30 -8.15
C VAL A 215 -24.04 6.29 -7.76
N GLN A 216 -24.76 6.03 -6.66
CA GLN A 216 -25.76 6.97 -6.14
C GLN A 216 -25.11 8.30 -5.76
N ALA A 217 -24.05 8.27 -4.94
CA ALA A 217 -23.33 9.47 -4.52
C ALA A 217 -22.74 10.26 -5.68
N PHE A 218 -22.27 9.59 -6.73
CA PHE A 218 -21.73 10.22 -7.95
C PHE A 218 -22.79 11.01 -8.73
N GLY A 219 -24.06 10.57 -8.69
CA GLY A 219 -25.18 11.27 -9.32
C GLY A 219 -25.69 12.47 -8.51
N GLU A 220 -25.25 12.65 -7.26
CA GLU A 220 -25.73 13.76 -6.42
C GLU A 220 -25.18 15.10 -6.89
N GLY A 221 -26.06 16.10 -7.01
CA GLY A 221 -25.67 17.47 -7.36
C GLY A 221 -25.38 17.72 -8.84
N ILE A 222 -25.58 16.74 -9.72
CA ILE A 222 -25.54 16.91 -11.17
C ILE A 222 -26.97 16.97 -11.75
N ASP A 223 -27.20 17.84 -12.74
CA ASP A 223 -28.50 18.03 -13.41
C ASP A 223 -28.75 16.95 -14.48
N VAL A 224 -28.61 15.68 -14.07
CA VAL A 224 -28.76 14.49 -14.92
C VAL A 224 -29.58 13.47 -14.13
N SER A 225 -30.53 12.81 -14.78
CA SER A 225 -31.35 11.79 -14.11
C SER A 225 -30.53 10.53 -13.77
N ASP A 226 -30.86 9.92 -12.63
CA ASP A 226 -30.12 8.76 -12.08
C ASP A 226 -29.96 7.62 -13.10
N ASP A 227 -30.98 7.34 -13.91
CA ASP A 227 -30.95 6.30 -14.94
C ASP A 227 -29.88 6.57 -16.00
N GLN A 228 -29.69 7.82 -16.41
CA GLN A 228 -28.69 8.19 -17.40
C GLN A 228 -27.27 8.08 -16.82
N VAL A 229 -27.08 8.44 -15.55
CA VAL A 229 -25.81 8.23 -14.84
C VAL A 229 -25.48 6.74 -14.77
N GLN A 230 -26.45 5.92 -14.37
CA GLN A 230 -26.30 4.47 -14.26
C GLN A 230 -25.95 3.83 -15.60
N ILE A 231 -26.65 4.20 -16.69
CA ILE A 231 -26.37 3.69 -18.04
C ILE A 231 -24.97 4.14 -18.49
N TYR A 232 -24.60 5.39 -18.28
CA TYR A 232 -23.27 5.90 -18.63
C TYR A 232 -22.15 5.10 -17.94
N LEU A 233 -22.27 4.87 -16.63
CA LEU A 233 -21.28 4.11 -15.88
C LEU A 233 -21.27 2.63 -16.28
N ALA A 234 -22.43 2.04 -16.52
CA ALA A 234 -22.55 0.65 -17.00
C ALA A 234 -21.90 0.48 -18.39
N VAL A 235 -22.07 1.44 -19.31
CA VAL A 235 -21.40 1.42 -20.62
C VAL A 235 -19.89 1.46 -20.47
N ARG A 236 -19.36 2.38 -19.64
CA ARG A 236 -17.92 2.51 -19.41
C ARG A 236 -17.33 1.23 -18.83
N GLU A 237 -17.97 0.68 -17.80
CA GLU A 237 -17.49 -0.52 -17.13
C GLU A 237 -17.53 -1.76 -18.05
N LEU A 238 -18.63 -1.94 -18.80
CA LEU A 238 -18.73 -3.04 -19.76
C LEU A 238 -17.71 -2.90 -20.89
N ALA A 239 -17.50 -1.69 -21.40
CA ALA A 239 -16.49 -1.44 -22.43
C ALA A 239 -15.08 -1.79 -21.93
N HIS A 240 -14.75 -1.36 -20.71
CA HIS A 240 -13.48 -1.67 -20.06
C HIS A 240 -13.28 -3.18 -19.87
N ALA A 241 -14.27 -3.87 -19.29
CA ALA A 241 -14.20 -5.32 -19.08
C ALA A 241 -14.10 -6.10 -20.42
N ARG A 242 -14.83 -5.66 -21.46
CA ARG A 242 -14.76 -6.26 -22.81
C ARG A 242 -13.38 -6.06 -23.44
N LEU A 243 -12.79 -4.86 -23.31
CA LEU A 243 -11.46 -4.55 -23.79
C LEU A 243 -10.42 -5.51 -23.21
N PHE A 244 -10.35 -5.64 -21.88
CA PHE A 244 -9.34 -6.49 -21.25
C PHE A 244 -9.58 -7.98 -21.45
N ARG A 245 -10.84 -8.41 -21.60
CA ARG A 245 -11.17 -9.77 -22.03
C ARG A 245 -10.63 -10.08 -23.43
N HIS A 246 -10.78 -9.16 -24.36
CA HIS A 246 -10.38 -9.34 -25.76
C HIS A 246 -8.88 -9.17 -25.95
N ALA A 247 -8.31 -8.08 -25.43
CA ALA A 247 -6.90 -7.75 -25.49
C ALA A 247 -6.15 -8.28 -24.26
N ARG A 248 -6.07 -9.61 -24.10
CA ARG A 248 -5.37 -10.23 -22.96
C ARG A 248 -3.90 -9.81 -22.81
N TRP A 249 -3.27 -9.46 -23.93
CA TRP A 249 -1.91 -8.92 -23.95
C TRP A 249 -1.81 -7.57 -23.22
N LEU A 250 -2.87 -6.76 -23.21
CA LEU A 250 -2.87 -5.44 -22.59
C LEU A 250 -2.70 -5.53 -21.07
N ARG A 251 -3.36 -6.51 -20.43
CA ARG A 251 -3.18 -6.78 -19.00
C ARG A 251 -1.73 -7.12 -18.68
N LEU A 252 -1.14 -8.05 -19.43
CA LEU A 252 0.24 -8.47 -19.24
C LEU A 252 1.22 -7.31 -19.47
N GLN A 253 1.03 -6.56 -20.56
CA GLN A 253 1.85 -5.40 -20.89
C GLN A 253 1.80 -4.36 -19.78
N LEU A 254 0.60 -4.00 -19.31
CA LEU A 254 0.42 -3.00 -18.25
C LEU A 254 1.11 -3.42 -16.94
N ILE A 255 0.90 -4.67 -16.51
CA ILE A 255 1.55 -5.21 -15.31
C ILE A 255 3.07 -5.24 -15.48
N SER A 256 3.57 -5.63 -16.67
CA SER A 256 5.01 -5.66 -16.97
C SER A 256 5.61 -4.26 -16.92
N SER A 257 4.99 -3.28 -17.59
CA SER A 257 5.44 -1.88 -17.60
C SER A 257 5.49 -1.29 -16.20
N ILE A 258 4.47 -1.52 -15.37
CA ILE A 258 4.47 -1.07 -13.97
C ILE A 258 5.58 -1.77 -13.18
N THR A 259 5.77 -3.07 -13.38
CA THR A 259 6.83 -3.84 -12.70
C THR A 259 8.23 -3.38 -13.11
N GLU A 260 8.47 -3.11 -14.39
CA GLU A 260 9.74 -2.60 -14.91
C GLU A 260 10.02 -1.18 -14.40
N PHE A 261 9.00 -0.32 -14.40
CA PHE A 261 9.10 1.01 -13.79
C PHE A 261 9.49 0.91 -12.31
N ALA A 262 8.82 0.04 -11.54
CA ALA A 262 9.06 -0.17 -10.13
C ALA A 262 10.46 -0.70 -9.83
N LYS A 263 10.98 -1.65 -10.62
CA LYS A 263 12.36 -2.15 -10.50
C LYS A 263 13.42 -1.07 -10.71
N GLY A 264 13.11 -0.03 -11.48
CA GLY A 264 13.98 1.12 -11.65
C GLY A 264 13.96 2.12 -10.49
N VAL A 265 13.05 1.97 -9.53
CA VAL A 265 12.96 2.86 -8.35
C VAL A 265 14.09 2.48 -7.41
N HIS A 266 15.07 3.37 -7.26
CA HIS A 266 16.11 3.29 -6.24
C HIS A 266 15.97 4.46 -5.27
N ILE A 267 16.62 4.37 -4.11
CA ILE A 267 16.67 5.49 -3.16
C ILE A 267 17.77 6.47 -3.58
N ASP A 268 17.50 7.76 -3.47
CA ASP A 268 18.50 8.81 -3.57
C ASP A 268 19.34 8.80 -2.28
N THR A 269 20.52 8.19 -2.35
CA THR A 269 21.43 8.00 -1.21
C THR A 269 21.94 9.32 -0.67
N ASP A 270 22.17 10.30 -1.53
CA ASP A 270 22.68 11.62 -1.14
C ASP A 270 21.63 12.38 -0.32
N ARG A 271 20.35 12.22 -0.68
CA ARG A 271 19.24 12.75 0.13
C ARG A 271 19.08 12.00 1.45
N LEU A 272 19.25 10.69 1.44
CA LEU A 272 19.19 9.89 2.67
C LEU A 272 20.30 10.30 3.65
N GLU A 273 21.52 10.51 3.16
CA GLU A 273 22.65 11.01 3.94
C GLU A 273 22.37 12.42 4.50
N SER A 274 21.82 13.32 3.66
CA SER A 274 21.44 14.66 4.10
C SER A 274 20.38 14.66 5.20
N LEU A 275 19.41 13.74 5.13
CA LEU A 275 18.42 13.54 6.20
C LEU A 275 19.04 12.92 7.45
N ALA A 276 20.01 12.01 7.30
CA ALA A 276 20.72 11.38 8.40
C ALA A 276 21.64 12.36 9.16
N GLU A 277 22.27 13.30 8.46
CA GLU A 277 23.07 14.38 9.07
C GLU A 277 22.23 15.34 9.92
N GLY A 278 20.96 15.52 9.54
CA GLY A 278 19.97 16.29 10.30
C GLY A 278 19.10 15.47 11.25
N PHE A 279 19.30 14.15 11.32
CA PHE A 279 18.42 13.23 12.05
C PHE A 279 18.52 13.46 13.56
N ASP A 280 17.41 13.90 14.15
CA ASP A 280 17.22 13.91 15.60
C ASP A 280 16.63 12.57 16.05
N PRO A 281 17.35 11.75 16.85
CA PRO A 281 16.86 10.48 17.37
C PRO A 281 15.57 10.60 18.21
N SER A 282 15.27 11.82 18.69
CA SER A 282 14.03 12.11 19.43
C SER A 282 12.84 12.44 18.53
N ASN A 283 13.03 12.61 17.21
CA ASN A 283 11.99 12.92 16.24
C ASN A 283 12.01 11.97 15.02
N PRO A 284 11.65 10.68 15.20
CA PRO A 284 11.64 9.67 14.12
C PRO A 284 10.58 9.94 13.03
N GLU A 285 9.71 10.93 13.25
CA GLU A 285 8.58 11.27 12.41
C GLU A 285 9.00 11.89 11.06
N GLU A 286 10.08 12.67 11.06
CA GLU A 286 10.59 13.33 9.85
C GLU A 286 11.12 12.31 8.83
N LEU A 287 11.84 11.29 9.31
CA LEU A 287 12.30 10.18 8.48
C LEU A 287 11.12 9.37 7.91
N ARG A 288 10.10 9.11 8.76
CA ARG A 288 8.86 8.45 8.33
C ARG A 288 8.18 9.24 7.22
N GLN A 289 8.08 10.55 7.38
CA GLN A 289 7.41 11.42 6.41
C GLN A 289 8.14 11.47 5.07
N ALA A 290 9.47 11.56 5.08
CA ALA A 290 10.30 11.55 3.87
C ALA A 290 10.24 10.21 3.10
N MET A 291 10.07 9.09 3.81
CA MET A 291 9.82 7.79 3.17
C MET A 291 8.41 7.69 2.56
N VAL A 292 7.43 8.36 3.17
CA VAL A 292 6.01 8.31 2.77
C VAL A 292 5.71 9.24 1.59
N ASP A 293 6.28 10.44 1.56
CA ASP A 293 6.02 11.44 0.52
C ASP A 293 6.79 11.19 -0.79
N GLY A 294 7.67 10.18 -0.81
CA GLY A 294 8.48 9.82 -1.97
C GLY A 294 9.59 10.82 -2.27
N SER A 295 9.92 11.73 -1.36
CA SER A 295 11.02 12.70 -1.51
C SER A 295 12.39 12.04 -1.64
N LEU A 296 12.51 10.79 -1.20
CA LEU A 296 13.69 9.94 -1.35
C LEU A 296 13.77 9.21 -2.69
N ILE A 297 12.76 9.35 -3.56
CA ILE A 297 12.75 8.76 -4.90
C ILE A 297 13.35 9.78 -5.89
N PRO A 298 14.43 9.42 -6.61
CA PRO A 298 15.07 10.31 -7.58
C PRO A 298 14.18 10.52 -8.82
N PRO A 299 14.53 11.51 -9.67
CA PRO A 299 13.84 11.75 -10.93
C PRO A 299 13.80 10.48 -11.81
N LYS A 300 12.75 10.35 -12.63
CA LYS A 300 12.57 9.20 -13.52
C LYS A 300 13.76 9.05 -14.48
N THR A 301 14.29 7.85 -14.60
CA THR A 301 15.34 7.49 -15.57
C THR A 301 14.79 7.40 -16.99
N ASP A 302 15.66 7.42 -18.02
CA ASP A 302 15.26 7.23 -19.41
C ASP A 302 14.56 5.88 -19.65
N ALA A 303 15.00 4.83 -18.94
CA ALA A 303 14.36 3.51 -18.98
C ALA A 303 12.93 3.55 -18.40
N GLN A 304 12.73 4.29 -17.30
CA GLN A 304 11.41 4.50 -16.72
C GLN A 304 10.51 5.35 -17.62
N LEU A 305 11.05 6.35 -18.31
CA LEU A 305 10.31 7.13 -19.29
C LEU A 305 9.90 6.27 -20.50
N ALA A 306 10.78 5.39 -20.96
CA ALA A 306 10.47 4.44 -22.03
C ALA A 306 9.40 3.42 -21.62
N ALA A 307 9.40 2.97 -20.36
CA ALA A 307 8.36 2.07 -19.84
C ALA A 307 6.96 2.70 -19.75
N LEU A 308 6.88 4.04 -19.73
CA LEU A 308 5.65 4.83 -19.68
C LEU A 308 5.13 5.27 -21.07
N ALA A 309 5.93 5.10 -22.12
CA ALA A 309 5.63 5.52 -23.49
C ALA A 309 4.88 4.44 -24.29
#